data_AF-G3TF31-F1
#
_entry.id   AF-G3TF31-F1
#
_cell.length_a   1.000
_cell.length_b   1.000
_cell.length_c   1.000
_cell.angle_alpha   90.00
_cell.angle_beta   90.00
_cell.angle_gamma   90.00
#
_symmetry.space_group_name_H-M   'P 1'
#
loop_
_entity.id
_entity.type
_entity.pdbx_description
1 polymer ?
#
loop_
_entity_poly.entity_id
_entity_poly.type
_entity_poly.pdbx_seq_one_letter_code
_entity_poly.pdbx_strand_id
1 'polypeptide(L)'
;MESSGLLSIMVLFILLANVQGPRLNNWLFPKKCPRIKEQCEFQERDQCKKDRHCQDNEKCCQFSCGRKCLDLRQDICKLPKDAGLCMAYFPRWWYDKENNTCSSFIYGGCHGNNNNFQSKALCQNFCRREVSPR
;
A
#
# COMPACT_ATOMS: atom_id res chain seq x y z
N MET A 1 13.89 -27.73 43.15
CA MET A 1 13.97 -26.26 43.00
C MET A 1 14.53 -26.02 41.61
N GLU A 2 13.74 -25.51 40.66
CA GLU A 2 14.11 -25.08 39.27
C GLU A 2 12.86 -25.20 38.35
N SER A 3 11.74 -24.56 38.69
CA SER A 3 10.54 -24.57 37.81
C SER A 3 9.73 -23.27 37.93
N SER A 4 9.79 -22.62 39.10
CA SER A 4 9.09 -21.37 39.39
C SER A 4 9.61 -20.16 38.59
N GLY A 5 10.89 -20.17 38.21
CA GLY A 5 11.51 -19.07 37.44
C GLY A 5 11.02 -18.98 36.00
N LEU A 6 10.88 -20.14 35.32
CA LEU A 6 10.42 -20.20 33.93
C LEU A 6 8.94 -19.83 33.79
N LEU A 7 8.11 -20.25 34.74
CA LEU A 7 6.69 -19.86 34.77
C LEU A 7 6.51 -18.35 34.98
N SER A 8 7.31 -17.73 35.86
CA SER A 8 7.27 -16.28 36.10
C SER A 8 7.73 -15.48 34.87
N ILE A 9 8.78 -15.93 34.19
CA ILE A 9 9.27 -15.33 32.95
C ILE A 9 8.22 -15.47 31.83
N MET A 10 7.57 -16.63 31.70
CA MET A 10 6.51 -16.85 30.71
C MET A 10 5.28 -15.97 30.98
N VAL A 11 4.91 -15.74 32.24
CA VAL A 11 3.82 -14.82 32.60
C VAL A 11 4.18 -13.36 32.27
N LEU A 12 5.42 -12.94 32.52
CA LEU A 12 5.93 -11.63 32.10
C LEU A 12 5.92 -11.46 30.57
N PHE A 13 6.32 -12.49 29.81
CA PHE A 13 6.23 -12.46 28.35
C PHE A 13 4.79 -12.41 27.84
N ILE A 14 3.85 -13.11 28.49
CA ILE A 14 2.41 -13.04 28.16
C ILE A 14 1.86 -11.63 28.46
N LEU A 15 2.20 -11.04 29.60
CA LEU A 15 1.77 -9.68 29.96
C LEU A 15 2.38 -8.61 29.02
N LEU A 16 3.64 -8.77 28.59
CA LEU A 16 4.31 -7.86 27.64
C LEU A 16 3.85 -8.07 26.18
N ALA A 17 3.49 -9.29 25.78
CA ALA A 17 2.97 -9.57 24.43
C ALA A 17 1.59 -8.91 24.21
N ASN A 18 0.78 -8.78 25.25
CA ASN A 18 -0.49 -8.05 25.22
C ASN A 18 -0.32 -6.51 25.09
N VAL A 19 0.90 -5.98 25.21
CA VAL A 19 1.27 -4.56 24.99
C VAL A 19 1.71 -4.28 23.54
N GLN A 20 1.65 -5.27 22.65
CA GLN A 20 1.97 -5.08 21.22
C GLN A 20 0.80 -4.43 20.46
N GLY A 21 0.45 -3.22 20.87
CA GLY A 21 -0.41 -2.35 20.08
C GLY A 21 0.28 -1.94 18.76
N PRO A 22 -0.48 -1.52 17.72
CA PRO A 22 0.04 -1.17 16.39
C PRO A 22 1.09 -0.04 16.36
N ARG A 23 1.31 0.68 17.47
CA ARG A 23 2.37 1.68 17.61
C ARG A 23 3.77 1.08 17.80
N LEU A 24 3.92 -0.06 18.49
CA LEU A 24 5.25 -0.66 18.74
C LEU A 24 5.84 -1.25 17.45
N ASN A 25 5.01 -1.95 16.66
CA ASN A 25 5.42 -2.60 15.41
C ASN A 25 5.89 -1.60 14.35
N ASN A 26 5.31 -0.39 14.30
CA ASN A 26 5.74 0.67 13.39
C ASN A 26 7.12 1.24 13.73
N TRP A 27 7.53 1.20 15.01
CA TRP A 27 8.83 1.70 15.47
C TRP A 27 9.95 0.68 15.24
N LEU A 28 9.66 -0.61 15.50
CA LEU A 28 10.60 -1.73 15.25
C LEU A 28 10.80 -2.01 13.76
N PHE A 29 9.74 -1.92 12.95
CA PHE A 29 9.80 -2.20 11.51
C PHE A 29 9.02 -1.14 10.73
N PRO A 30 9.62 0.03 10.46
CA PRO A 30 8.95 1.07 9.69
C PRO A 30 8.63 0.56 8.29
N LYS A 31 7.35 0.59 7.92
CA LYS A 31 6.92 0.22 6.57
C LYS A 31 7.55 1.19 5.57
N LYS A 32 8.14 0.61 4.52
CA LYS A 32 8.79 1.36 3.44
C LYS A 32 7.82 1.51 2.28
N CYS A 33 7.95 2.61 1.55
CA CYS A 33 7.22 2.80 0.30
C CYS A 33 7.50 1.64 -0.68
N PRO A 34 6.50 1.25 -1.49
CA PRO A 34 6.74 0.30 -2.57
C PRO A 34 7.83 0.80 -3.52
N ARG A 35 8.69 -0.12 -3.98
CA ARG A 35 9.69 0.17 -5.00
C ARG A 35 9.19 -0.32 -6.35
N ILE A 36 8.49 0.56 -7.06
CA ILE A 36 8.07 0.29 -8.44
C ILE A 36 9.15 0.84 -9.37
N LYS A 37 9.81 -0.06 -10.11
CA LYS A 37 10.79 0.29 -11.15
C LYS A 37 10.15 -0.04 -12.50
N GLU A 38 9.36 0.88 -13.04
CA GLU A 38 8.74 0.67 -14.34
C GLU A 38 8.66 2.01 -15.08
N GLN A 39 8.60 1.96 -16.40
CA GLN A 39 8.59 3.17 -17.22
C GLN A 39 7.22 3.85 -17.15
N CYS A 40 7.24 5.15 -16.86
CA CYS A 40 6.08 6.01 -16.92
C CYS A 40 5.92 6.56 -18.34
N GLU A 41 4.71 6.52 -18.87
CA GLU A 41 4.39 7.13 -20.16
C GLU A 41 4.40 8.65 -20.04
N PHE A 42 3.81 9.16 -18.95
CA PHE A 42 3.84 10.56 -18.55
C PHE A 42 3.94 10.68 -17.03
N GLN A 43 4.52 11.78 -16.54
CA GLN A 43 4.57 12.04 -15.11
C GLN A 43 3.20 12.53 -14.61
N GLU A 44 2.67 11.87 -13.59
CA GLU A 44 1.45 12.29 -12.93
C GLU A 44 1.71 13.50 -12.02
N ARG A 45 0.68 14.31 -11.78
CA ARG A 45 0.75 15.41 -10.81
C ARG A 45 0.98 14.83 -9.41
N ASP A 46 2.00 15.35 -8.73
CA ASP A 46 2.27 15.04 -7.34
C ASP A 46 1.13 15.53 -6.43
N GLN A 47 0.56 14.63 -5.64
CA GLN A 47 -0.42 14.93 -4.60
C GLN A 47 0.25 15.42 -3.31
N CYS A 48 1.49 14.98 -3.07
CA CYS A 48 2.24 15.30 -1.86
C CYS A 48 3.72 15.59 -2.19
N LYS A 49 4.39 16.30 -1.26
CA LYS A 49 5.84 16.52 -1.34
C LYS A 49 6.61 15.85 -0.20
N LYS A 50 5.96 15.71 0.96
CA LYS A 50 6.48 15.15 2.20
C LYS A 50 5.35 14.41 2.92
N ASP A 51 5.68 13.48 3.81
CA ASP A 51 4.72 12.70 4.61
C ASP A 51 3.70 13.60 5.33
N ARG A 52 4.15 14.73 5.90
CA ARG A 52 3.28 15.71 6.59
C ARG A 52 2.20 16.37 5.73
N HIS A 53 2.22 16.21 4.41
CA HIS A 53 1.16 16.71 3.51
C HIS A 53 0.05 15.67 3.30
N CYS A 54 0.25 14.44 3.78
CA CYS A 54 -0.75 13.38 3.75
C CYS A 54 -1.56 13.38 5.06
N GLN A 55 -2.73 12.77 5.01
CA GLN A 55 -3.59 12.67 6.20
C GLN A 55 -3.16 11.48 7.06
N ASP A 56 -3.50 11.52 8.35
CA ASP A 56 -3.27 10.44 9.29
C ASP A 56 -1.80 9.96 9.35
N ASN A 57 -1.57 8.67 9.12
CA ASN A 57 -0.25 8.03 9.16
C ASN A 57 0.23 7.59 7.77
N GLU A 58 -0.31 8.20 6.72
CA GLU A 58 0.09 7.93 5.35
C GLU A 58 1.51 8.43 5.07
N LYS A 59 2.15 7.81 4.08
CA LYS A 59 3.47 8.24 3.60
C LYS A 59 3.36 8.81 2.20
N CYS A 60 4.18 9.83 1.94
CA CYS A 60 4.31 10.40 0.60
C CYS A 60 5.30 9.55 -0.20
N CYS A 61 4.78 8.71 -1.08
CA CYS A 61 5.55 7.72 -1.82
C CYS A 61 5.54 8.03 -3.32
N GLN A 62 6.66 7.77 -4.01
CA GLN A 62 6.67 7.67 -5.47
C GLN A 62 5.86 6.43 -5.87
N PHE A 63 4.70 6.62 -6.49
CA PHE A 63 3.75 5.55 -6.79
C PHE A 63 2.93 5.86 -8.05
N SER A 64 2.76 4.87 -8.95
CA SER A 64 2.06 5.02 -10.24
C SER A 64 2.41 6.34 -10.94
N CYS A 65 3.70 6.62 -11.09
CA CYS A 65 4.20 7.76 -11.87
C CYS A 65 4.00 9.17 -11.27
N GLY A 66 3.69 9.29 -9.98
CA GLY A 66 3.76 10.56 -9.25
C GLY A 66 3.96 10.34 -7.76
N ARG A 67 4.08 11.40 -6.97
CA ARG A 67 4.07 11.30 -5.50
C ARG A 67 2.63 11.25 -4.99
N LYS A 68 2.24 10.14 -4.37
CA LYS A 68 0.91 9.92 -3.80
C LYS A 68 0.97 9.63 -2.31
N CYS A 69 -0.10 9.97 -1.60
CA CYS A 69 -0.29 9.59 -0.21
C CYS A 69 -0.77 8.13 -0.13
N LEU A 70 -0.01 7.29 0.57
CA LEU A 70 -0.30 5.87 0.71
C LEU A 70 -0.42 5.48 2.18
N ASP A 71 -1.52 4.82 2.54
CA ASP A 71 -1.57 3.98 3.73
C ASP A 71 -0.84 2.65 3.44
N LEU A 72 0.37 2.49 4.00
CA LEU A 72 1.18 1.28 3.84
C LEU A 72 0.60 0.04 4.55
N ARG A 73 -0.52 0.17 5.27
CA ARG A 73 -1.29 -0.95 5.83
C ARG A 73 -2.41 -1.42 4.90
N GLN A 74 -2.84 -0.58 3.97
CA GLN A 74 -3.87 -0.91 3.01
C GLN A 74 -3.27 -1.74 1.86
N ASP A 75 -3.96 -2.84 1.54
CA ASP A 75 -3.63 -3.65 0.37
C ASP A 75 -4.28 -3.00 -0.87
N ILE A 76 -3.51 -2.16 -1.55
CA ILE A 76 -3.96 -1.40 -2.72
C ILE A 76 -4.59 -2.32 -3.78
N CYS A 77 -4.05 -3.52 -3.96
CA CYS A 77 -4.53 -4.49 -4.95
C CYS A 77 -5.87 -5.13 -4.59
N LYS A 78 -6.43 -4.82 -3.41
CA LYS A 78 -7.77 -5.27 -3.00
C LYS A 78 -8.82 -4.16 -3.08
N LEU A 79 -8.43 -2.93 -3.42
CA LEU A 79 -9.38 -1.84 -3.57
C LEU A 79 -10.18 -2.00 -4.87
N PRO A 80 -11.44 -1.53 -4.91
CA PRO A 80 -12.21 -1.53 -6.15
C PRO A 80 -11.62 -0.55 -7.15
N LYS A 81 -11.96 -0.68 -8.44
CA LYS A 81 -11.81 0.44 -9.38
C LYS A 81 -12.66 1.62 -8.90
N ASP A 82 -12.11 2.82 -8.99
CA ASP A 82 -12.81 4.03 -8.58
C ASP A 82 -12.52 5.14 -9.58
N ALA A 83 -13.56 5.54 -10.32
CA ALA A 83 -13.47 6.62 -11.30
C ALA A 83 -13.29 8.00 -10.63
N GLY A 84 -13.63 8.12 -9.34
CA GLY A 84 -13.69 9.40 -8.66
C GLY A 84 -14.86 10.28 -9.13
N LEU A 85 -14.87 11.53 -8.68
CA LEU A 85 -16.00 12.45 -8.89
C LEU A 85 -15.84 13.36 -10.12
N CYS A 86 -14.62 13.48 -10.64
CA CYS A 86 -14.36 14.28 -11.84
C CYS A 86 -14.77 13.52 -13.11
N MET A 87 -14.91 14.25 -14.22
CA MET A 87 -15.45 13.72 -15.49
C MET A 87 -14.44 13.76 -16.65
N ALA A 88 -13.14 13.82 -16.36
CA ALA A 88 -12.12 13.70 -17.40
C ALA A 88 -12.03 12.25 -17.92
N TYR A 89 -11.42 12.08 -19.08
CA TYR A 89 -11.23 10.77 -19.71
C TYR A 89 -9.76 10.35 -19.61
N PHE A 90 -9.38 9.69 -18.51
CA PHE A 90 -8.05 9.09 -18.38
C PHE A 90 -8.15 7.56 -18.44
N PRO A 91 -7.70 6.91 -19.52
CA PRO A 91 -7.52 5.47 -19.56
C PRO A 91 -6.50 5.04 -18.51
N ARG A 92 -6.90 4.14 -17.61
CA ARG A 92 -6.08 3.63 -16.51
C ARG A 92 -6.25 2.13 -16.38
N TRP A 93 -5.41 1.52 -15.54
CA TRP A 93 -5.45 0.12 -15.19
C TRP A 93 -5.70 -0.04 -13.70
N TRP A 94 -6.50 -1.01 -13.31
CA TRP A 94 -6.68 -1.43 -11.93
C TRP A 94 -6.52 -2.94 -11.84
N TYR A 95 -6.13 -3.44 -10.66
CA TYR A 95 -6.06 -4.86 -10.41
C TYR A 95 -7.44 -5.37 -9.99
N ASP A 96 -8.03 -6.18 -10.87
CA ASP A 96 -9.25 -6.92 -10.65
C ASP A 96 -8.91 -8.22 -9.91
N LYS A 97 -9.15 -8.20 -8.60
CA LYS A 97 -8.89 -9.33 -7.71
C LYS A 97 -9.78 -10.54 -8.01
N GLU A 98 -11.01 -10.32 -8.47
CA GLU A 98 -11.94 -11.42 -8.77
C GLU A 98 -11.43 -12.24 -9.96
N ASN A 99 -10.92 -11.54 -10.97
CA ASN A 99 -10.38 -12.15 -12.19
C ASN A 99 -8.84 -12.37 -12.15
N ASN A 100 -8.18 -12.03 -11.04
CA ASN A 100 -6.72 -12.09 -10.86
C ASN A 100 -5.92 -11.45 -12.01
N THR A 101 -6.41 -10.33 -12.54
CA THR A 101 -5.84 -9.67 -13.72
C THR A 101 -5.87 -8.15 -13.61
N CYS A 102 -5.07 -7.47 -14.42
CA CYS A 102 -5.15 -6.02 -14.56
C CYS A 102 -6.07 -5.69 -15.72
N SER A 103 -7.12 -4.93 -15.42
CA SER A 103 -8.18 -4.53 -16.36
C SER A 103 -8.17 -3.02 -16.55
N SER A 104 -8.58 -2.53 -17.72
CA SER A 104 -8.67 -1.10 -17.98
C SER A 104 -9.96 -0.51 -17.38
N PHE A 105 -9.91 0.77 -17.04
CA PHE A 105 -11.07 1.57 -16.65
C PHE A 105 -10.81 3.05 -16.98
N ILE A 106 -11.86 3.88 -16.92
CA ILE A 106 -11.74 5.32 -17.09
C ILE A 106 -11.71 5.98 -15.72
N TYR A 107 -10.63 6.72 -15.46
CA TYR A 107 -10.48 7.55 -14.27
C TYR A 107 -10.85 8.99 -14.59
N GLY A 108 -11.68 9.58 -13.73
CA GLY A 108 -12.21 10.94 -13.85
C GLY A 108 -11.18 12.05 -13.63
N GLY A 109 -9.99 11.73 -13.10
CA GLY A 109 -8.89 12.68 -12.92
C GLY A 109 -8.76 13.30 -11.53
N CYS A 110 -9.72 13.08 -10.64
CA CYS A 110 -9.63 13.48 -9.23
C CYS A 110 -10.36 12.49 -8.32
N HIS A 111 -10.05 12.54 -7.02
CA HIS A 111 -10.49 11.53 -6.04
C HIS A 111 -10.07 10.12 -6.48
N GLY A 112 -10.91 9.10 -6.29
CA GLY A 112 -10.53 7.73 -6.55
C GLY A 112 -9.71 7.12 -5.41
N ASN A 113 -9.07 5.99 -5.71
CA ASN A 113 -8.14 5.32 -4.82
C ASN A 113 -6.86 4.89 -5.54
N ASN A 114 -5.92 4.29 -4.81
CA ASN A 114 -4.58 3.96 -5.33
C ASN A 114 -4.52 2.69 -6.20
N ASN A 115 -5.60 1.92 -6.35
CA ASN A 115 -5.68 0.83 -7.35
C ASN A 115 -5.93 1.42 -8.75
N ASN A 116 -4.99 2.25 -9.18
CA ASN A 116 -5.08 3.06 -10.38
C ASN A 116 -3.66 3.30 -10.90
N PHE A 117 -3.35 2.61 -12.00
CA PHE A 117 -2.04 2.55 -12.63
C PHE A 117 -2.11 3.12 -14.05
N GLN A 118 -1.04 3.79 -14.48
CA GLN A 118 -0.95 4.33 -15.84
C GLN A 118 -0.85 3.23 -16.91
N SER A 119 -0.20 2.10 -16.61
CA SER A 119 -0.01 1.01 -17.57
C SER A 119 -0.37 -0.35 -16.99
N LYS A 120 -0.67 -1.31 -17.86
CA LYS A 120 -0.91 -2.71 -17.48
C LYS A 120 0.31 -3.30 -16.76
N ALA A 121 1.52 -3.01 -17.25
CA ALA A 121 2.77 -3.46 -16.67
C ALA A 121 2.97 -2.93 -15.24
N LEU A 122 2.71 -1.64 -15.01
CA LEU A 122 2.73 -1.04 -13.66
C LEU A 122 1.77 -1.76 -12.70
N CYS A 123 0.54 -1.99 -13.14
CA CYS A 123 -0.45 -2.73 -12.37
C CYS A 123 0.01 -4.17 -12.07
N GLN A 124 0.51 -4.88 -13.08
CA GLN A 124 0.95 -6.26 -12.94
C GLN A 124 2.16 -6.36 -12.02
N ASN A 125 3.20 -5.56 -12.22
CA ASN A 125 4.41 -5.60 -11.39
C ASN A 125 4.13 -5.25 -9.93
N PHE A 126 3.14 -4.39 -9.68
CA PHE A 126 2.77 -4.03 -8.33
C PHE A 126 1.84 -5.07 -7.65
N CYS A 127 0.84 -5.58 -8.36
CA CYS A 127 -0.20 -6.43 -7.77
C CYS A 127 -0.05 -7.92 -8.01
N ARG A 128 0.53 -8.32 -9.14
CA ARG A 128 0.96 -9.70 -9.33
C ARG A 128 2.29 -9.82 -8.60
N ARG A 129 2.22 -10.32 -7.36
CA ARG A 129 3.42 -10.91 -6.76
C ARG A 129 3.87 -12.01 -7.70
N GLU A 130 5.08 -11.90 -8.24
CA GLU A 130 5.84 -13.07 -8.64
C GLU A 130 5.67 -14.08 -7.51
N VAL A 131 5.07 -15.23 -7.80
CA VAL A 131 5.17 -16.38 -6.93
C VAL A 131 6.65 -16.74 -6.99
N SER A 132 7.47 -16.13 -6.14
CA SER A 132 8.82 -16.63 -5.93
C SER A 132 8.65 -18.05 -5.42
N PRO A 133 9.13 -19.07 -6.16
CA PRO A 133 9.13 -20.44 -5.67
C PRO A 133 9.92 -20.44 -4.36
N ARG A 134 9.39 -21.10 -3.33
CA ARG A 134 10.20 -21.48 -2.16
C ARG A 134 11.24 -22.51 -2.58
#